data_AF-A0A3D3T4D7-F1
#
_entry.id   AF-A0A3D3T4D7-F1
#
_cell.length_a   1.000
_cell.length_b   1.000
_cell.length_c   1.000
_cell.angle_alpha   90.00
_cell.angle_beta   90.00
_cell.angle_gamma   90.00
#
_symmetry.space_group_name_H-M   'P 1'
#
loop_
_entity.id
_entity.type
_entity.pdbx_description
1 polymer ?
#
loop_
_entity_poly.entity_id
_entity_poly.type
_entity_poly.pdbx_seq_one_letter_code
_entity_poly.pdbx_strand_id
1 'polypeptide(L)' 'VKGAYWDNEIKACQLAGLKDFPVFTRKVSTDISYLACARLLLEQRDRLYPCFASHNAQTLASVMVMA' A
#
# COMPACT_ATOMS: atom_id res chain seq x y z
N VAL A 1 -3.77 1.03 4.73
CA VAL A 1 -4.48 0.17 3.75
C VAL A 1 -3.69 0.10 2.45
N LYS A 2 -4.00 -0.83 1.51
CA LYS A 2 -3.36 -0.87 0.17
C LYS A 2 -3.99 0.11 -0.82
N GLY A 3 -5.30 0.28 -0.76
CA GLY A 3 -6.08 1.11 -1.69
C GLY A 3 -7.36 0.40 -2.12
N ALA A 4 -8.43 1.14 -2.36
CA ALA A 4 -9.76 0.60 -2.67
C ALA A 4 -10.30 1.02 -4.05
N TYR A 5 -9.58 1.88 -4.78
CA TYR A 5 -10.07 2.54 -6.00
C TYR A 5 -9.20 2.26 -7.24
N TRP A 6 -8.40 1.19 -7.22
CA TRP A 6 -7.37 0.94 -8.24
C TRP A 6 -7.94 0.96 -9.67
N ASP A 7 -9.04 0.26 -9.94
CA ASP A 7 -9.66 0.22 -11.28
C ASP A 7 -10.12 1.61 -11.75
N ASN A 8 -10.66 2.42 -10.84
CA ASN A 8 -11.08 3.80 -11.15
C ASN A 8 -9.88 4.69 -11.47
N GLU A 9 -8.78 4.57 -10.74
CA GLU A 9 -7.54 5.34 -10.99
C GLU A 9 -6.94 4.99 -12.36
N ILE A 10 -6.86 3.70 -12.69
CA ILE A 10 -6.38 3.24 -14.00
C ILE A 10 -7.27 3.80 -15.12
N LYS A 11 -8.59 3.65 -14.98
CA LYS A 11 -9.55 4.14 -15.97
C LYS A 11 -9.48 5.66 -16.15
N ALA A 12 -9.43 6.40 -15.04
CA ALA A 12 -9.37 7.86 -15.07
C ALA A 12 -8.11 8.37 -15.81
N CYS A 13 -6.95 7.77 -15.53
CA CYS A 13 -5.70 8.14 -16.18
C CYS A 13 -5.70 7.82 -17.68
N GLN A 14 -6.25 6.67 -18.07
CA GLN A 14 -6.38 6.30 -19.49
C GLN A 14 -7.32 7.26 -20.23
N LEU A 15 -8.47 7.60 -19.66
CA LEU A 15 -9.42 8.53 -20.27
C LEU A 15 -8.86 9.95 -20.38
N ALA A 16 -8.09 10.39 -19.39
CA ALA A 16 -7.42 11.68 -19.39
C ALA A 16 -6.16 11.72 -20.28
N GLY A 17 -5.74 10.60 -20.87
CA GLY A 17 -4.55 10.53 -21.71
C GLY A 17 -3.25 10.84 -20.98
N LEU A 18 -3.18 10.54 -19.67
CA LEU A 18 -1.99 10.82 -18.86
C LEU A 18 -0.82 9.90 -19.27
N LYS A 19 0.40 10.41 -19.11
CA LYS A 19 1.63 9.68 -19.44
C LYS A 19 1.90 8.50 -18.49
N ASP A 20 1.38 8.54 -17.27
CA ASP A 20 1.64 7.55 -16.22
C ASP A 20 0.46 7.42 -15.25
N PHE A 21 0.55 6.44 -14.34
CA PHE A 21 -0.45 6.14 -13.32
C PHE A 21 0.01 6.58 -11.92
N PRO A 22 -0.87 7.17 -11.10
CA PRO A 22 -0.56 7.50 -9.71
C PRO A 22 -0.52 6.26 -8.79
N VAL A 23 -0.86 5.08 -9.33
CA VAL A 23 -0.90 3.80 -8.62
C VAL A 23 -0.01 2.78 -9.31
N PHE A 24 0.55 1.85 -8.54
CA PHE A 24 1.28 0.73 -9.14
C PHE A 24 0.35 -0.11 -10.03
N THR A 25 0.85 -0.53 -11.20
CA THR A 25 0.09 -1.34 -12.16
C THR A 25 0.22 -2.85 -11.94
N ARG A 26 1.10 -3.28 -11.04
CA ARG A 26 1.22 -4.68 -10.58
C ARG A 26 0.92 -4.77 -9.10
N LYS A 27 0.03 -5.71 -8.73
CA LYS A 27 -0.37 -5.93 -7.32
C LYS A 27 0.82 -6.16 -6.38
N VAL A 28 1.83 -6.91 -6.83
CA VAL A 28 3.03 -7.20 -6.01
C VAL A 28 3.82 -5.93 -5.66
N SER A 29 3.84 -4.93 -6.54
CA SER A 29 4.48 -3.64 -6.26
C SER A 29 3.76 -2.88 -5.14
N THR A 30 2.42 -2.96 -5.10
CA THR A 30 1.62 -2.43 -3.98
C THR A 30 1.89 -3.19 -2.67
N ASP A 31 2.11 -4.52 -2.73
CA ASP A 31 2.49 -5.28 -1.52
C ASP A 31 3.83 -4.81 -0.95
N ILE A 32 4.83 -4.64 -1.82
CA ILE A 32 6.17 -4.16 -1.43
C ILE A 32 6.08 -2.76 -0.82
N SER A 33 5.36 -1.84 -1.50
CA SER A 33 5.13 -0.48 -0.98
C SER A 33 4.45 -0.50 0.38
N TYR A 34 3.42 -1.35 0.58
CA TYR A 34 2.74 -1.47 1.87
C TYR A 34 3.71 -1.89 2.99
N LEU A 35 4.57 -2.89 2.74
CA LEU A 35 5.53 -3.36 3.76
C LEU A 35 6.60 -2.31 4.08
N ALA A 36 7.08 -1.58 3.06
CA ALA A 36 8.02 -0.48 3.26
C ALA A 36 7.40 0.64 4.12
N CYS A 37 6.16 1.04 3.82
CA CYS A 37 5.44 2.02 4.64
C CYS A 37 5.14 1.50 6.05
N ALA A 38 4.82 0.21 6.20
CA ALA A 38 4.57 -0.37 7.51
C ALA A 38 5.80 -0.32 8.40
N ARG A 39 6.98 -0.65 7.85
CA ARG A 39 8.26 -0.50 8.55
C ARG A 39 8.49 0.94 8.99
N LEU A 40 8.32 1.91 8.09
CA LEU A 40 8.50 3.33 8.41
C LEU A 40 7.58 3.79 9.56
N LEU A 41 6.31 3.36 9.55
CA LEU A 41 5.36 3.68 10.61
C LEU A 41 5.72 3.02 11.94
N LEU A 42 6.21 1.77 11.92
CA LEU A 42 6.65 1.06 13.12
C LEU A 42 7.89 1.71 13.77
N GLU A 43 8.79 2.27 12.96
CA GLU A 43 9.96 3.02 13.42
C GLU A 43 9.59 4.38 14.06
N GLN A 44 8.37 4.88 13.86
CA GLN A 44 7.86 6.16 14.38
C GLN A 44 6.78 5.97 15.47
N ARG A 45 6.79 4.82 16.17
CA ARG A 45 5.80 4.47 17.22
C ARG A 45 5.84 5.39 18.45
N ASP A 46 6.88 6.21 18.61
CA ASP A 46 6.96 7.24 19.65
C ASP A 46 5.98 8.40 19.40
N ARG A 47 5.53 8.59 18.14
CA ARG A 47 4.66 9.70 17.72
C ARG A 47 3.40 9.27 17.01
N LEU A 48 3.40 8.09 16.40
CA LEU A 48 2.31 7.56 15.60
C LEU A 48 1.80 6.26 16.20
N TYR A 49 0.49 6.03 16.10
CA TYR A 49 -0.12 4.73 16.38
C TYR A 49 -0.53 4.07 15.05
N PRO A 50 0.26 3.13 14.52
CA PRO A 50 -0.01 2.55 13.20
C PRO A 50 -1.17 1.55 13.22
N CYS A 51 -2.14 1.73 12.33
CA CYS A 51 -3.26 0.81 12.14
C CYS A 51 -3.16 0.06 10.80
N PHE A 52 -2.70 -1.19 10.84
CA PHE A 52 -2.43 -2.00 9.65
C PHE A 52 -3.65 -2.80 9.16
N ALA A 53 -4.53 -2.16 8.39
CA ALA A 53 -5.67 -2.84 7.77
C ALA A 53 -5.24 -3.70 6.56
N SER A 54 -5.51 -5.01 6.64
CA SER A 54 -5.30 -6.03 5.60
C SER A 54 -6.01 -7.33 5.97
N HIS A 55 -6.53 -8.07 4.98
CA HIS A 55 -6.96 -9.47 5.14
C HIS A 55 -5.95 -10.48 4.55
N ASN A 56 -4.83 -9.99 3.99
CA ASN A 56 -3.80 -10.85 3.41
C ASN A 56 -2.91 -11.42 4.52
N ALA A 57 -2.93 -12.74 4.71
CA ALA A 57 -2.20 -13.44 5.76
C ALA A 57 -0.68 -13.19 5.72
N GLN A 58 -0.06 -13.19 4.53
CA GLN A 58 1.38 -12.91 4.39
C GLN A 58 1.70 -11.48 4.82
N THR A 59 0.87 -10.51 4.46
CA THR A 59 1.05 -9.11 4.88
C THR A 59 0.94 -8.97 6.39
N LEU A 60 -0.08 -9.61 7.00
CA LEU A 60 -0.26 -9.61 8.46
C LEU A 60 0.93 -10.24 9.17
N ALA A 61 1.35 -11.44 8.75
CA ALA A 61 2.51 -12.13 9.32
C ALA A 61 3.80 -11.31 9.19
N SER A 62 4.01 -10.68 8.03
CA SER A 62 5.21 -9.86 7.79
C SER A 62 5.24 -8.63 8.71
N VAL A 63 4.11 -7.96 8.90
CA VAL A 63 4.00 -6.83 9.83
C VAL A 63 4.21 -7.27 11.28
N MET A 64 3.67 -8.43 11.67
CA MET A 64 3.89 -9.00 13.01
C MET A 64 5.37 -9.31 13.28
N VAL A 65 6.11 -9.78 12.27
CA VAL A 65 7.56 -10.04 12.39
C VAL A 65 8.39 -8.76 12.47
N MET A 66 7.93 -7.66 11.85
CA MET A 66 8.63 -6.36 11.90
C MET A 66 8.39 -5.56 13.18
N ALA A 67 7.29 -5.84 13.90
CA ALA A 67 6.80 -5.04 15.02
C ALA A 67 7.46 -5.39 16.36
#